data_AF-A0A7V2UYZ2-F1
#
_entry.id   AF-A0A7V2UYZ2-F1
#
_cell.length_a   1.000
_cell.length_b   1.000
_cell.length_c   1.000
_cell.angle_alpha   90.00
_cell.angle_beta   90.00
_cell.angle_gamma   90.00
#
_symmetry.space_group_name_H-M   'P 1'
#
loop_
_entity.id
_entity.type
_entity.pdbx_description
1 polymer ?
#
loop_
_entity_poly.entity_id
_entity_poly.type
_entity_poly.pdbx_seq_one_letter_code
_entity_poly.pdbx_strand_id
1 'polypeptide(L)'
;MRGLARAAGLAVLAAAATGVAGAAESKEDREARREHEAAVRVALETFKQALREAKTPADRAAAAQRLAAEERDPKIVAELSRLLGDAEPVRLAAMAALATYRGEKQAATALAGALGTHGKSVAALAKNLEALGGVGFEGTIPLVAKHLRHDEDAAAAAAAQAMGGMGSAAAVEALLAVWEELDRGRKKEGDAKKKAEQRLQAAGPSIKESLTRLTGKKFHYADEYRAWWTQNKAAWTPPPEPPPVTCRHFAPPAPAAGPAAPGGAVPPPAPLPGDAPPAEGPPAAAVVLPPIPGVFFRAVNLNGPALVIDGNPWADGSNKEIVTAEGGKPFDARNAPIVPPADAERTRMLRTGLTSAGSLVITLRDLPAGDYLVCAYFWEDGMAEMFDVKLQGKLMASNFSTGGAGRWGRIGPWSTKAMDGTIAVAFSGGAVGVCGVEVWRTAPHAPANAPDADPGGAAEPKPEEAPTPGEATAPAAAPESDDTPKPDGGSPK
;
A
#
# COMPACT_ATOMS: atom_id res chain seq x y z
N MET A 1 -57.62 -7.87 31.55
CA MET A 1 -56.15 -7.95 31.43
C MET A 1 -55.80 -7.92 29.94
N ARG A 2 -54.69 -7.23 29.63
CA ARG A 2 -54.02 -7.02 28.33
C ARG A 2 -54.20 -8.20 27.35
N GLY A 3 -54.30 -8.05 26.03
CA GLY A 3 -54.06 -6.94 25.13
C GLY A 3 -54.11 -7.45 23.68
N LEU A 4 -54.30 -6.53 22.75
CA LEU A 4 -54.49 -6.73 21.31
C LEU A 4 -53.29 -7.42 20.63
N ALA A 5 -53.58 -8.19 19.57
CA ALA A 5 -52.75 -8.20 18.36
C ALA A 5 -53.63 -8.47 17.13
N ARG A 6 -53.81 -7.43 16.30
CA ARG A 6 -54.47 -7.49 14.99
C ARG A 6 -53.40 -7.26 13.92
N ALA A 7 -53.56 -8.00 12.83
CA ALA A 7 -52.73 -8.07 11.63
C ALA A 7 -52.47 -6.73 10.90
N ALA A 8 -51.38 -6.69 10.14
CA ALA A 8 -51.30 -6.00 8.83
C ALA A 8 -50.08 -6.53 8.05
N GLY A 9 -50.32 -6.91 6.78
CA GLY A 9 -49.29 -7.24 5.81
C GLY A 9 -48.93 -6.06 4.89
N LEU A 10 -47.97 -6.34 4.01
CA LEU A 10 -47.55 -5.61 2.80
C LEU A 10 -47.09 -4.14 2.94
N ALA A 11 -45.80 -3.91 2.65
CA ALA A 11 -45.40 -2.91 1.66
C ALA A 11 -43.93 -3.15 1.23
N VAL A 12 -43.76 -3.73 0.04
CA VAL A 12 -42.57 -3.51 -0.79
C VAL A 12 -42.71 -2.09 -1.36
N LEU A 13 -41.73 -1.21 -1.12
CA LEU A 13 -41.60 0.03 -1.87
C LEU A 13 -40.15 0.29 -2.21
N ALA A 14 -39.89 0.29 -3.52
CA ALA A 14 -38.70 0.81 -4.15
C ALA A 14 -38.59 2.32 -3.91
N ALA A 15 -37.36 2.80 -3.70
CA ALA A 15 -37.05 4.22 -3.86
C ALA A 15 -35.70 4.35 -4.57
N ALA A 16 -35.78 4.50 -5.89
CA ALA A 16 -34.76 5.18 -6.68
C ALA A 16 -35.31 6.58 -7.02
N ALA A 17 -34.38 7.56 -6.99
CA ALA A 17 -34.41 8.89 -7.59
C ALA A 17 -34.46 10.11 -6.63
N THR A 18 -33.32 10.81 -6.64
CA THR A 18 -33.13 12.27 -6.61
C THR A 18 -33.69 13.06 -5.43
N GLY A 19 -32.78 13.43 -4.52
CA GLY A 19 -32.98 14.50 -3.54
C GLY A 19 -31.65 14.97 -2.99
N VAL A 20 -31.08 16.01 -3.60
CA VAL A 20 -30.02 16.83 -2.99
C VAL A 20 -30.65 17.54 -1.79
N ALA A 21 -30.52 16.95 -0.61
CA ALA A 21 -30.73 17.59 0.67
C ALA A 21 -29.47 17.31 1.48
N GLY A 22 -28.73 18.37 1.82
CA GLY A 22 -27.47 18.28 2.54
C GLY A 22 -27.63 17.48 3.84
N ALA A 23 -27.14 16.25 3.82
CA ALA A 23 -26.83 15.53 5.04
C ALA A 23 -25.81 16.38 5.80
N ALA A 24 -26.12 16.71 7.05
CA ALA A 24 -25.17 17.42 7.91
C ALA A 24 -23.90 16.57 8.02
N GLU A 25 -22.85 17.03 7.34
CA GLU A 25 -21.50 16.43 7.35
C GLU A 25 -21.08 16.20 8.80
N SER A 26 -20.70 14.96 9.13
CA SER A 26 -20.42 14.59 10.51
C SER A 26 -19.19 15.34 11.03
N LYS A 27 -19.03 15.42 12.35
CA LYS A 27 -17.83 16.04 12.95
C LYS A 27 -16.55 15.32 12.49
N GLU A 28 -16.62 14.00 12.36
CA GLU A 28 -15.53 13.14 11.92
C GLU A 28 -15.16 13.40 10.45
N ASP A 29 -16.15 13.58 9.56
CA ASP A 29 -15.91 13.93 8.15
C ASP A 29 -15.22 15.31 8.01
N ARG A 30 -15.63 16.27 8.83
CA ARG A 30 -15.02 17.62 8.85
C ARG A 30 -13.59 17.60 9.38
N GLU A 31 -13.30 16.74 10.34
CA GLU A 31 -11.97 16.59 10.92
C GLU A 31 -11.03 15.91 9.93
N ALA A 32 -11.44 14.79 9.32
CA ALA A 32 -10.69 14.11 8.27
C ALA A 32 -10.39 15.03 7.07
N ARG A 33 -11.35 15.88 6.66
CA ARG A 33 -11.14 16.87 5.60
C ARG A 33 -10.10 17.92 5.96
N ARG A 34 -10.07 18.36 7.22
CA ARG A 34 -9.07 19.33 7.72
C ARG A 34 -7.68 18.72 7.77
N GLU A 35 -7.57 17.48 8.23
CA GLU A 35 -6.31 16.74 8.26
C GLU A 35 -5.76 16.53 6.84
N HIS A 36 -6.62 16.08 5.91
CA HIS A 36 -6.28 15.97 4.50
C HIS A 36 -5.79 17.29 3.91
N GLU A 37 -6.51 18.40 4.14
CA GLU A 37 -6.10 19.70 3.61
C GLU A 37 -4.78 20.20 4.21
N ALA A 38 -4.54 19.95 5.51
CA ALA A 38 -3.29 20.28 6.16
C ALA A 38 -2.12 19.47 5.59
N ALA A 39 -2.32 18.16 5.36
CA ALA A 39 -1.29 17.31 4.79
C ALA A 39 -0.98 17.61 3.33
N VAL A 40 -2.00 17.89 2.50
CA VAL A 40 -1.80 18.37 1.14
C VAL A 40 -0.96 19.65 1.15
N ARG A 41 -1.22 20.57 2.07
CA ARG A 41 -0.42 21.80 2.21
C ARG A 41 1.04 21.47 2.56
N VAL A 42 1.28 20.59 3.53
CA VAL A 42 2.64 20.19 3.93
C VAL A 42 3.38 19.49 2.78
N ALA A 43 2.72 18.57 2.08
CA ALA A 43 3.28 17.88 0.92
C ALA A 43 3.68 18.86 -0.19
N LEU A 44 2.83 19.84 -0.49
CA LEU A 44 3.11 20.87 -1.50
C LEU A 44 4.26 21.79 -1.10
N GLU A 45 4.34 22.24 0.16
CA GLU A 45 5.46 23.07 0.63
C GLU A 45 6.78 22.30 0.65
N THR A 46 6.76 21.04 1.09
CA THR A 46 7.92 20.14 1.05
C THR A 46 8.41 19.92 -0.38
N PHE A 47 7.48 19.71 -1.32
CA PHE A 47 7.79 19.59 -2.73
C PHE A 47 8.41 20.87 -3.29
N LYS A 48 7.84 22.05 -3.01
CA LYS A 48 8.39 23.33 -3.45
C LYS A 48 9.81 23.55 -2.91
N GLN A 49 10.06 23.20 -1.65
CA GLN A 49 11.39 23.30 -1.07
C GLN A 49 12.38 22.34 -1.76
N ALA A 50 11.99 21.08 -1.97
CA ALA A 50 12.80 20.11 -2.70
C ALA A 50 13.11 20.56 -4.15
N LEU A 51 12.18 21.26 -4.82
CA LEU A 51 12.43 21.86 -6.13
C LEU A 51 13.43 23.01 -6.10
N ARG A 52 13.48 23.82 -5.02
CA ARG A 52 14.47 24.90 -4.86
C ARG A 52 15.88 24.35 -4.62
N GLU A 53 15.97 23.24 -3.90
CA GLU A 53 17.23 22.59 -3.54
C GLU A 53 17.76 21.65 -4.62
N ALA A 54 16.88 21.22 -5.54
CA ALA A 54 17.22 20.33 -6.64
C ALA A 54 18.31 20.93 -7.52
N LYS A 55 19.44 20.20 -7.64
CA LYS A 55 20.58 20.60 -8.47
C LYS A 55 20.50 19.97 -9.86
N THR A 56 19.78 18.87 -9.99
CA THR A 56 19.67 18.09 -11.22
C THR A 56 18.21 17.86 -11.62
N PRO A 57 17.93 17.56 -12.91
CA PRO A 57 16.63 17.06 -13.32
C PRO A 57 16.19 15.78 -12.59
N ALA A 58 17.14 14.93 -12.19
CA ALA A 58 16.83 13.72 -11.43
C ALA A 58 16.27 14.05 -10.03
N ASP A 59 16.82 15.08 -9.36
CA ASP A 59 16.33 15.53 -8.05
C ASP A 59 14.88 16.02 -8.14
N ARG A 60 14.56 16.79 -9.20
CA ARG A 60 13.19 17.26 -9.48
C ARG A 60 12.25 16.10 -9.81
N ALA A 61 12.71 15.11 -10.57
CA ALA A 61 11.93 13.92 -10.90
C ALA A 61 11.61 13.09 -9.64
N ALA A 62 12.59 12.90 -8.75
CA ALA A 62 12.40 12.25 -7.46
C ALA A 62 11.43 13.03 -6.56
N ALA A 63 11.50 14.36 -6.56
CA ALA A 63 10.54 15.20 -5.84
C ALA A 63 9.10 15.01 -6.36
N ALA A 64 8.92 14.90 -7.68
CA ALA A 64 7.61 14.63 -8.29
C ALA A 64 7.04 13.26 -7.88
N GLN A 65 7.88 12.22 -7.89
CA GLN A 65 7.48 10.87 -7.47
C GLN A 65 7.10 10.83 -5.99
N ARG A 66 7.87 11.51 -5.13
CA ARG A 66 7.54 11.64 -3.71
C ARG A 66 6.20 12.33 -3.52
N LEU A 67 5.98 13.47 -4.15
CA LEU A 67 4.71 14.21 -4.05
C LEU A 67 3.51 13.32 -4.42
N ALA A 68 3.65 12.50 -5.46
CA ALA A 68 2.60 11.59 -5.92
C ALA A 68 2.36 10.38 -4.98
N ALA A 69 3.26 10.09 -4.04
CA ALA A 69 3.17 8.98 -3.09
C ALA A 69 2.65 9.42 -1.70
N GLU A 70 2.56 10.73 -1.45
CA GLU A 70 2.08 11.29 -0.18
C GLU A 70 0.55 11.37 -0.17
N GLU A 71 -0.02 12.25 -0.99
CA GLU A 71 -1.44 12.60 -0.94
C GLU A 71 -2.11 12.60 -2.32
N ARG A 72 -3.42 12.38 -2.33
CA ARG A 72 -4.27 12.49 -3.53
C ARG A 72 -5.15 13.71 -3.41
N ASP A 73 -4.85 14.74 -4.19
CA ASP A 73 -5.64 15.96 -4.21
C ASP A 73 -5.54 16.66 -5.58
N PRO A 74 -6.62 17.31 -6.06
CA PRO A 74 -6.59 18.13 -7.27
C PRO A 74 -5.46 19.19 -7.30
N LYS A 75 -5.09 19.75 -6.13
CA LYS A 75 -3.96 20.69 -6.01
C LYS A 75 -2.63 20.02 -6.35
N ILE A 76 -2.45 18.75 -5.98
CA ILE A 76 -1.26 17.97 -6.31
C ILE A 76 -1.24 17.62 -7.79
N VAL A 77 -2.38 17.24 -8.36
CA VAL A 77 -2.52 17.02 -9.80
C VAL A 77 -2.10 18.26 -10.58
N ALA A 78 -2.48 19.47 -10.12
CA ALA A 78 -2.08 20.72 -10.75
C ALA A 78 -0.54 20.92 -10.77
N GLU A 79 0.15 20.65 -9.66
CA GLU A 79 1.62 20.76 -9.61
C GLU A 79 2.31 19.70 -10.46
N LEU A 80 1.87 18.44 -10.41
CA LEU A 80 2.40 17.38 -11.26
C LEU A 80 2.18 17.69 -12.75
N SER A 81 1.03 18.28 -13.10
CA SER A 81 0.73 18.70 -14.47
C SER A 81 1.70 19.76 -14.98
N ARG A 82 2.14 20.69 -14.12
CA ARG A 82 3.14 21.72 -14.48
C ARG A 82 4.48 21.10 -14.88
N LEU A 83 4.85 19.96 -14.29
CA LEU A 83 6.11 19.26 -14.56
C LEU A 83 6.15 18.54 -15.90
N LEU A 84 5.01 18.39 -16.59
CA LEU A 84 4.95 17.81 -17.94
C LEU A 84 5.69 18.64 -19.01
N GLY A 85 6.02 19.90 -18.71
CA GLY A 85 6.83 20.78 -19.57
C GLY A 85 8.32 20.88 -19.19
N ASP A 86 8.78 20.17 -18.16
CA ASP A 86 10.16 20.26 -17.65
C ASP A 86 11.14 19.41 -18.50
N ALA A 87 12.35 19.13 -18.02
CA ALA A 87 13.33 18.24 -18.62
C ALA A 87 12.83 16.79 -18.67
N GLU A 88 13.34 15.98 -19.61
CA GLU A 88 12.81 14.65 -19.91
C GLU A 88 12.63 13.73 -18.70
N PRO A 89 13.61 13.57 -17.78
CA PRO A 89 13.43 12.72 -16.61
C PRO A 89 12.26 13.17 -15.72
N VAL A 90 12.07 14.49 -15.60
CA VAL A 90 11.01 15.11 -14.79
C VAL A 90 9.65 14.92 -15.45
N ARG A 91 9.57 15.09 -16.77
CA ARG A 91 8.33 14.86 -17.53
C ARG A 91 7.87 13.40 -17.42
N LEU A 92 8.80 12.45 -17.56
CA LEU A 92 8.49 11.01 -17.45
C LEU A 92 8.02 10.66 -16.04
N ALA A 93 8.66 11.21 -15.00
CA ALA A 93 8.21 11.04 -13.62
C ALA A 93 6.82 11.64 -13.39
N ALA A 94 6.54 12.82 -13.94
CA ALA A 94 5.22 13.45 -13.87
C ALA A 94 4.13 12.63 -14.59
N MET A 95 4.42 12.06 -15.76
CA MET A 95 3.51 11.14 -16.45
C MET A 95 3.20 9.91 -15.60
N ALA A 96 4.23 9.25 -15.08
CA ALA A 96 4.06 8.07 -14.23
C ALA A 96 3.27 8.38 -12.95
N ALA A 97 3.53 9.53 -12.34
CA ALA A 97 2.78 10.02 -11.19
C ALA A 97 1.30 10.26 -11.53
N LEU A 98 1.01 11.00 -12.60
CA LEU A 98 -0.36 11.28 -13.04
C LEU A 98 -1.11 10.01 -13.45
N ALA A 99 -0.42 9.01 -14.01
CA ALA A 99 -1.00 7.71 -14.37
C ALA A 99 -1.65 6.97 -13.18
N THR A 100 -1.26 7.31 -11.95
CA THR A 100 -1.81 6.71 -10.73
C THR A 100 -3.12 7.37 -10.26
N TYR A 101 -3.53 8.49 -10.87
CA TYR A 101 -4.80 9.17 -10.60
C TYR A 101 -5.92 8.61 -11.49
N ARG A 102 -6.29 7.34 -11.25
CA ARG A 102 -7.31 6.64 -12.04
C ARG A 102 -8.67 7.35 -11.98
N GLY A 103 -9.34 7.49 -13.12
CA GLY A 103 -10.62 8.17 -13.29
C GLY A 103 -10.55 9.71 -13.21
N GLU A 104 -9.41 10.28 -12.82
CA GLU A 104 -9.32 11.70 -12.49
C GLU A 104 -9.30 12.57 -13.76
N LYS A 105 -10.37 13.35 -13.95
CA LYS A 105 -10.54 14.20 -15.13
C LYS A 105 -9.41 15.21 -15.29
N GLN A 106 -8.93 15.80 -14.19
CA GLN A 106 -7.89 16.81 -14.25
C GLN A 106 -6.55 16.22 -14.72
N ALA A 107 -6.17 15.04 -14.20
CA ALA A 107 -4.96 14.33 -14.61
C ALA A 107 -5.04 13.92 -16.09
N ALA A 108 -6.19 13.38 -16.51
CA ALA A 108 -6.44 13.02 -17.90
C ALA A 108 -6.32 14.21 -18.85
N THR A 109 -6.89 15.36 -18.47
CA THR A 109 -6.88 16.57 -19.29
C THR A 109 -5.46 17.13 -19.44
N ALA A 110 -4.66 17.09 -18.37
CA ALA A 110 -3.28 17.53 -18.39
C ALA A 110 -2.41 16.67 -19.33
N LEU A 111 -2.50 15.34 -19.20
CA LEU A 111 -1.77 14.40 -20.07
C LEU A 111 -2.21 14.53 -21.54
N ALA A 112 -3.52 14.67 -21.78
CA ALA A 112 -4.08 14.88 -23.10
C ALA A 112 -3.54 16.16 -23.77
N GLY A 113 -3.46 17.27 -23.02
CA GLY A 113 -2.86 18.51 -23.51
C GLY A 113 -1.36 18.38 -23.81
N ALA A 114 -0.65 17.51 -23.09
CA ALA A 114 0.78 17.31 -23.25
C ALA A 114 1.17 16.45 -24.47
N LEU A 115 0.24 15.66 -25.03
CA LEU A 115 0.51 14.81 -26.21
C LEU A 115 1.10 15.60 -27.40
N GLY A 116 0.59 16.81 -27.65
CA GLY A 116 1.09 17.66 -28.73
C GLY A 116 2.53 18.14 -28.51
N THR A 117 2.92 18.36 -27.25
CA THR A 117 4.27 18.81 -26.90
C THR A 117 5.30 17.66 -26.95
N HIS A 118 4.86 16.42 -26.76
CA HIS A 118 5.73 15.24 -26.72
C HIS A 118 5.82 14.50 -28.05
N GLY A 119 5.05 14.89 -29.06
CA GLY A 119 5.02 14.23 -30.37
C GLY A 119 6.34 14.18 -31.14
N LYS A 120 7.36 14.96 -30.74
CA LYS A 120 8.72 14.92 -31.32
C LYS A 120 9.61 13.81 -30.74
N SER A 121 9.26 13.26 -29.59
CA SER A 121 9.97 12.14 -28.96
C SER A 121 9.02 10.96 -28.87
N VAL A 122 9.30 9.91 -29.66
CA VAL A 122 8.48 8.69 -29.69
C VAL A 122 8.39 8.05 -28.29
N ALA A 123 9.49 8.07 -27.53
CA ALA A 123 9.53 7.55 -26.17
C ALA A 123 8.64 8.36 -25.22
N ALA A 124 8.70 9.70 -25.28
CA ALA A 124 7.85 10.55 -24.44
C ALA A 124 6.37 10.46 -24.83
N LEU A 125 6.07 10.36 -26.14
CA LEU A 125 4.73 10.15 -26.65
C LEU A 125 4.15 8.82 -26.18
N ALA A 126 4.93 7.72 -26.29
CA ALA A 126 4.53 6.40 -25.82
C ALA A 126 4.24 6.41 -24.31
N LYS A 127 5.12 7.02 -23.50
CA LYS A 127 4.92 7.12 -22.05
C LYS A 127 3.73 7.99 -21.66
N ASN A 128 3.44 9.04 -22.41
CA ASN A 128 2.25 9.84 -22.19
C ASN A 128 0.95 9.06 -22.52
N LEU A 129 0.96 8.29 -23.61
CA LEU A 129 -0.14 7.39 -23.97
C LEU A 129 -0.35 6.31 -22.91
N GLU A 130 0.72 5.65 -22.45
CA GLU A 130 0.65 4.70 -21.32
C GLU A 130 0.03 5.34 -20.08
N ALA A 131 0.44 6.57 -19.74
CA ALA A 131 -0.09 7.30 -18.59
C ALA A 131 -1.59 7.61 -18.74
N LEU A 132 -2.04 8.00 -19.94
CA LEU A 132 -3.47 8.18 -20.24
C LEU A 132 -4.26 6.88 -20.07
N GLY A 133 -3.69 5.74 -20.48
CA GLY A 133 -4.26 4.43 -20.23
C GLY A 133 -4.33 4.06 -18.75
N GLY A 134 -3.33 4.47 -17.96
CA GLY A 134 -3.31 4.30 -16.50
C GLY A 134 -4.39 5.10 -15.78
N VAL A 135 -4.58 6.37 -16.20
CA VAL A 135 -5.68 7.21 -15.71
C VAL A 135 -7.03 6.62 -16.12
N GLY A 136 -7.18 6.14 -17.34
CA GLY A 136 -8.39 5.45 -17.78
C GLY A 136 -9.64 6.32 -17.89
N PHE A 137 -9.49 7.64 -18.05
CA PHE A 137 -10.64 8.54 -18.23
C PHE A 137 -11.23 8.42 -19.64
N GLU A 138 -12.49 7.97 -19.72
CA GLU A 138 -13.17 7.66 -20.99
C GLU A 138 -13.20 8.84 -21.98
N GLY A 139 -13.25 10.08 -21.47
CA GLY A 139 -13.24 11.27 -22.32
C GLY A 139 -11.99 11.44 -23.18
N THR A 140 -10.90 10.71 -22.89
CA THR A 140 -9.67 10.73 -23.70
C THR A 140 -9.63 9.68 -24.81
N ILE A 141 -10.58 8.76 -24.86
CA ILE A 141 -10.62 7.66 -25.85
C ILE A 141 -10.54 8.17 -27.30
N PRO A 142 -11.30 9.19 -27.75
CA PRO A 142 -11.19 9.66 -29.13
C PRO A 142 -9.80 10.19 -29.46
N LEU A 143 -9.13 10.81 -28.49
CA LEU A 143 -7.79 11.35 -28.65
C LEU A 143 -6.73 10.25 -28.71
N VAL A 144 -6.82 9.24 -27.86
CA VAL A 144 -5.90 8.08 -27.88
C VAL A 144 -6.14 7.23 -29.14
N ALA A 145 -7.39 7.07 -29.58
CA ALA A 145 -7.73 6.37 -30.81
C ALA A 145 -7.08 6.99 -32.06
N LYS A 146 -6.88 8.32 -32.10
CA LYS A 146 -6.12 8.99 -33.18
C LYS A 146 -4.68 8.48 -33.27
N HIS A 147 -4.06 8.15 -32.12
CA HIS A 147 -2.67 7.71 -32.05
C HIS A 147 -2.47 6.24 -32.43
N LEU A 148 -3.54 5.43 -32.50
CA LEU A 148 -3.48 4.09 -33.10
C LEU A 148 -3.03 4.12 -34.57
N ARG A 149 -3.19 5.28 -35.23
CA ARG A 149 -2.84 5.54 -36.63
C ARG A 149 -1.53 6.32 -36.79
N HIS A 150 -0.80 6.55 -35.72
CA HIS A 150 0.45 7.33 -35.74
C HIS A 150 1.54 6.64 -36.55
N ASP A 151 2.25 7.32 -37.45
CA ASP A 151 3.24 6.71 -38.36
C ASP A 151 4.31 5.88 -37.64
N GLU A 152 4.73 6.33 -36.46
CA GLU A 152 5.62 5.57 -35.58
C GLU A 152 4.94 4.35 -34.94
N ASP A 153 5.49 3.18 -35.24
CA ASP A 153 5.00 1.88 -34.80
C ASP A 153 4.92 1.75 -33.26
N ALA A 154 5.92 2.27 -32.54
CA ALA A 154 5.93 2.26 -31.07
C ALA A 154 4.82 3.14 -30.46
N ALA A 155 4.51 4.28 -31.09
CA ALA A 155 3.43 5.15 -30.63
C ALA A 155 2.04 4.50 -30.86
N ALA A 156 1.87 3.80 -31.98
CA ALA A 156 0.65 3.06 -32.26
C ALA A 156 0.44 1.88 -31.29
N ALA A 157 1.51 1.14 -30.98
CA ALA A 157 1.48 0.07 -29.98
C ALA A 157 1.15 0.60 -28.57
N ALA A 158 1.75 1.72 -28.17
CA ALA A 158 1.47 2.36 -26.89
C ALA A 158 0.02 2.87 -26.81
N ALA A 159 -0.52 3.43 -27.89
CA ALA A 159 -1.94 3.81 -27.95
C ALA A 159 -2.86 2.59 -27.80
N ALA A 160 -2.51 1.44 -28.40
CA ALA A 160 -3.29 0.21 -28.25
C ALA A 160 -3.27 -0.32 -26.81
N GLN A 161 -2.10 -0.31 -26.16
CA GLN A 161 -1.96 -0.67 -24.74
C GLN A 161 -2.74 0.28 -23.84
N ALA A 162 -2.68 1.59 -24.11
CA ALA A 162 -3.40 2.60 -23.37
C ALA A 162 -4.92 2.34 -23.37
N MET A 163 -5.49 2.02 -24.54
CA MET A 163 -6.90 1.66 -24.69
C MET A 163 -7.27 0.40 -23.88
N GLY A 164 -6.36 -0.57 -23.78
CA GLY A 164 -6.52 -1.74 -22.90
C GLY A 164 -6.52 -1.39 -21.41
N GLY A 165 -5.81 -0.33 -21.00
CA GLY A 165 -5.78 0.17 -19.62
C GLY A 165 -7.02 0.96 -19.20
N MET A 166 -7.70 1.59 -20.17
CA MET A 166 -8.89 2.42 -19.96
C MET A 166 -10.11 1.65 -19.48
N GLY A 167 -10.19 0.35 -19.76
CA GLY A 167 -11.24 -0.49 -19.18
C GLY A 167 -12.66 -0.21 -19.70
N SER A 168 -12.87 0.48 -20.81
CA SER A 168 -14.21 0.90 -21.25
C SER A 168 -14.72 0.18 -22.51
N ALA A 169 -16.04 0.13 -22.66
CA ALA A 169 -16.69 -0.41 -23.86
C ALA A 169 -16.30 0.38 -25.12
N ALA A 170 -16.13 1.69 -24.98
CA ALA A 170 -15.70 2.56 -26.08
C ALA A 170 -14.24 2.27 -26.51
N ALA A 171 -13.38 1.81 -25.60
CA ALA A 171 -12.03 1.36 -25.95
C ALA A 171 -12.05 0.08 -26.79
N VAL A 172 -12.93 -0.89 -26.46
CA VAL A 172 -13.13 -2.11 -27.25
C VAL A 172 -13.57 -1.77 -28.68
N GLU A 173 -14.56 -0.90 -28.84
CA GLU A 173 -15.06 -0.47 -30.15
C GLU A 173 -13.97 0.17 -31.01
N ALA A 174 -13.19 1.07 -30.42
CA ALA A 174 -12.13 1.77 -31.14
C ALA A 174 -10.95 0.85 -31.52
N LEU A 175 -10.57 -0.11 -30.66
CA LEU A 175 -9.57 -1.13 -30.98
C LEU A 175 -10.01 -2.02 -32.14
N LEU A 176 -11.27 -2.47 -32.13
CA LEU A 176 -11.84 -3.30 -33.21
C LEU A 176 -11.90 -2.55 -34.53
N ALA A 177 -12.39 -1.30 -34.52
CA ALA A 177 -12.48 -0.48 -35.71
C ALA A 177 -11.12 -0.31 -36.40
N VAL A 178 -10.04 -0.13 -35.63
CA VAL A 178 -8.68 -0.03 -36.17
C VAL A 178 -8.18 -1.38 -36.70
N TRP A 179 -8.38 -2.47 -35.97
CA TRP A 179 -7.94 -3.79 -36.44
C TRP A 179 -8.64 -4.18 -37.75
N GLU A 180 -9.95 -4.00 -37.85
CA GLU A 180 -10.73 -4.29 -39.05
C GLU A 180 -10.29 -3.42 -40.24
N GLU A 181 -9.91 -2.17 -40.00
CA GLU A 181 -9.33 -1.32 -41.04
C GLU A 181 -7.98 -1.83 -41.53
N LEU A 182 -7.10 -2.23 -40.62
CA LEU A 182 -5.80 -2.78 -40.98
C LEU A 182 -5.94 -4.11 -41.74
N ASP A 183 -6.86 -4.98 -41.33
CA ASP A 183 -7.16 -6.23 -42.03
C ASP A 183 -7.72 -5.98 -43.44
N ARG A 184 -8.56 -4.95 -43.62
CA ARG A 184 -8.98 -4.48 -44.96
C ARG A 184 -7.81 -3.90 -45.76
N GLY A 185 -6.91 -3.17 -45.10
CA GLY A 185 -5.71 -2.59 -45.70
C GLY A 185 -4.77 -3.66 -46.26
N ARG A 186 -4.57 -4.78 -45.54
CA ARG A 186 -3.75 -5.92 -46.00
C ARG A 186 -4.28 -6.60 -47.27
N LYS A 187 -5.58 -6.47 -47.54
CA LYS A 187 -6.23 -7.01 -48.76
C LYS A 187 -6.08 -6.08 -49.97
N LYS A 188 -5.59 -4.84 -49.80
CA LYS A 188 -5.33 -3.90 -50.91
C LYS A 188 -4.02 -4.27 -51.62
N GLU A 189 -3.66 -3.46 -52.61
CA GLU A 189 -2.39 -3.57 -53.36
C GLU A 189 -1.49 -2.35 -53.10
N GLY A 190 -0.22 -2.46 -53.48
CA GLY A 190 0.75 -1.36 -53.40
C GLY A 190 1.12 -0.94 -51.97
N ASP A 191 1.37 0.35 -51.78
CA ASP A 191 1.86 0.90 -50.50
C ASP A 191 0.84 0.82 -49.36
N ALA A 192 -0.46 0.83 -49.69
CA ALA A 192 -1.52 0.69 -48.70
C ALA A 192 -1.47 -0.68 -48.00
N LYS A 193 -1.17 -1.75 -48.76
CA LYS A 193 -0.98 -3.10 -48.20
C LYS A 193 0.22 -3.15 -47.27
N LYS A 194 1.38 -2.68 -47.75
CA LYS A 194 2.64 -2.68 -46.99
C LYS A 194 2.50 -1.94 -45.67
N LYS A 195 1.90 -0.74 -45.69
CA LYS A 195 1.64 0.06 -44.47
C LYS A 195 0.71 -0.66 -43.50
N ALA A 196 -0.35 -1.29 -43.99
CA ALA A 196 -1.27 -2.04 -43.14
C ALA A 196 -0.62 -3.30 -42.52
N GLU A 197 0.19 -4.03 -43.28
CA GLU A 197 0.94 -5.19 -42.81
C GLU A 197 1.98 -4.81 -41.77
N GLN A 198 2.79 -3.78 -42.05
CA GLN A 198 3.76 -3.25 -41.09
C GLN A 198 3.07 -2.81 -39.80
N ARG A 199 1.95 -2.11 -39.91
CA ARG A 199 1.21 -1.66 -38.73
C ARG A 199 0.60 -2.82 -37.95
N LEU A 200 0.08 -3.85 -38.61
CA LEU A 200 -0.40 -5.06 -37.94
C LEU A 200 0.73 -5.81 -37.25
N GLN A 201 1.91 -5.84 -37.83
CA GLN A 201 3.10 -6.42 -37.20
C GLN A 201 3.49 -5.65 -35.93
N ALA A 202 3.44 -4.31 -35.98
CA ALA A 202 3.80 -3.45 -34.86
C ALA A 202 2.75 -3.38 -33.75
N ALA A 203 1.51 -3.06 -34.10
CA ALA A 203 0.44 -2.76 -33.15
C ALA A 203 -0.56 -3.91 -32.96
N GLY A 204 -0.61 -4.88 -33.87
CA GLY A 204 -1.53 -6.03 -33.80
C GLY A 204 -1.39 -6.86 -32.52
N PRO A 205 -0.17 -7.19 -32.05
CA PRO A 205 0.00 -7.87 -30.76
C PRO A 205 -0.61 -7.08 -29.60
N SER A 206 -0.33 -5.77 -29.51
CA SER A 206 -0.88 -4.89 -28.48
C SER A 206 -2.40 -4.73 -28.57
N ILE A 207 -2.95 -4.64 -29.78
CA ILE A 207 -4.41 -4.59 -30.00
C ILE A 207 -5.06 -5.88 -29.49
N LYS A 208 -4.49 -7.04 -29.83
CA LYS A 208 -5.00 -8.35 -29.42
C LYS A 208 -4.88 -8.55 -27.91
N GLU A 209 -3.76 -8.16 -27.31
CA GLU A 209 -3.56 -8.21 -25.85
C GLU A 209 -4.57 -7.32 -25.13
N SER A 210 -4.74 -6.07 -25.58
CA SER A 210 -5.72 -5.13 -25.02
C SER A 210 -7.16 -5.64 -25.15
N LEU A 211 -7.56 -6.18 -26.31
CA LEU A 211 -8.87 -6.80 -26.48
C LEU A 211 -9.04 -8.03 -25.59
N THR A 212 -8.00 -8.85 -25.44
CA THR A 212 -8.04 -10.00 -24.53
C THR A 212 -8.21 -9.55 -23.09
N ARG A 213 -7.49 -8.51 -22.67
CA ARG A 213 -7.60 -7.92 -21.34
C ARG A 213 -8.99 -7.36 -21.05
N LEU A 214 -9.58 -6.66 -22.02
CA LEU A 214 -10.90 -6.02 -21.87
C LEU A 214 -12.05 -7.02 -21.93
N THR A 215 -11.96 -8.03 -22.79
CA THR A 215 -13.07 -8.96 -23.07
C THR A 215 -12.96 -10.29 -22.32
N GLY A 216 -11.77 -10.63 -21.82
CA GLY A 216 -11.44 -11.96 -21.31
C GLY A 216 -11.44 -13.06 -22.37
N LYS A 217 -11.59 -12.71 -23.65
CA LYS A 217 -11.64 -13.66 -24.77
C LYS A 217 -10.39 -13.57 -25.63
N LYS A 218 -9.97 -14.72 -26.15
CA LYS A 218 -8.83 -14.85 -27.06
C LYS A 218 -9.34 -15.30 -28.42
N PHE A 219 -9.35 -14.40 -29.40
CA PHE A 219 -9.64 -14.73 -30.79
C PHE A 219 -8.44 -14.45 -31.69
N HIS A 220 -8.44 -15.01 -32.90
CA HIS A 220 -7.35 -14.86 -33.85
C HIS A 220 -7.58 -13.70 -34.82
N TYR A 221 -8.84 -13.43 -35.16
CA TYR A 221 -9.22 -12.42 -36.14
C TYR A 221 -10.13 -11.34 -35.57
N ALA A 222 -10.09 -10.14 -36.16
CA ALA A 222 -10.93 -9.02 -35.74
C ALA A 222 -12.44 -9.34 -35.87
N ASP A 223 -12.83 -10.03 -36.94
CA ASP A 223 -14.23 -10.40 -37.21
C ASP A 223 -14.82 -11.32 -36.11
N GLU A 224 -13.99 -12.19 -35.52
CA GLU A 224 -14.40 -13.06 -34.41
C GLU A 224 -14.67 -12.23 -33.15
N TYR A 225 -13.79 -11.28 -32.82
CA TYR A 225 -14.01 -10.35 -31.72
C TYR A 225 -15.26 -9.49 -31.97
N ARG A 226 -15.48 -8.99 -33.21
CA ARG A 226 -16.66 -8.19 -33.58
C ARG A 226 -17.95 -8.99 -33.37
N ALA A 227 -17.99 -10.22 -33.88
CA ALA A 227 -19.16 -11.09 -33.75
C ALA A 227 -19.49 -11.35 -32.27
N TRP A 228 -18.48 -11.69 -31.47
CA TRP A 228 -18.65 -11.87 -30.03
C TRP A 228 -19.10 -10.57 -29.34
N TRP A 229 -18.44 -9.45 -29.62
CA TRP A 229 -18.72 -8.17 -28.99
C TRP A 229 -20.14 -7.69 -29.27
N THR A 230 -20.62 -7.84 -30.51
CA THR A 230 -21.99 -7.45 -30.89
C THR A 230 -23.05 -8.20 -30.07
N GLN A 231 -22.80 -9.47 -29.75
CA GLN A 231 -23.71 -10.30 -28.96
C GLN A 231 -23.60 -10.04 -27.45
N ASN A 232 -22.41 -9.65 -26.96
CA ASN A 232 -22.11 -9.61 -25.53
C ASN A 232 -22.04 -8.19 -24.96
N LYS A 233 -21.94 -7.14 -25.79
CA LYS A 233 -21.78 -5.74 -25.36
C LYS A 233 -22.84 -5.28 -24.36
N ALA A 234 -24.10 -5.67 -24.55
CA ALA A 234 -25.20 -5.25 -23.69
C ALA A 234 -25.09 -5.83 -22.26
N ALA A 235 -24.42 -6.98 -22.10
CA ALA A 235 -24.20 -7.64 -20.82
C ALA A 235 -22.74 -7.52 -20.34
N TRP A 236 -21.89 -6.84 -21.10
CA TRP A 236 -20.47 -6.72 -20.78
C TRP A 236 -20.28 -5.70 -19.67
N THR A 237 -19.48 -6.09 -18.69
CA THR A 237 -19.01 -5.21 -17.62
C THR A 237 -17.51 -5.00 -17.78
N PRO A 238 -17.02 -3.78 -17.51
CA PRO A 238 -15.60 -3.50 -17.57
C PRO A 238 -14.85 -4.40 -16.58
N PRO A 239 -13.61 -4.82 -16.89
CA PRO A 239 -12.78 -5.57 -15.94
C PRO A 239 -12.70 -4.80 -14.61
N PRO A 240 -12.66 -5.50 -13.46
CA PRO A 240 -12.61 -4.85 -12.16
C PRO A 240 -11.43 -3.87 -12.13
N GLU A 241 -11.72 -2.62 -11.84
CA GLU A 241 -10.70 -1.59 -11.75
C GLU A 241 -9.78 -1.87 -10.56
N PRO A 242 -8.45 -1.72 -10.70
CA PRO A 242 -7.57 -1.72 -9.56
C PRO A 242 -8.03 -0.61 -8.58
N PRO A 243 -7.98 -0.85 -7.26
CA PRO A 243 -8.48 0.11 -6.29
C PRO A 243 -7.74 1.44 -6.45
N PRO A 244 -8.44 2.58 -6.29
CA PRO A 244 -7.79 3.89 -6.32
C PRO A 244 -6.71 3.92 -5.24
N VAL A 245 -5.55 4.46 -5.57
CA VAL A 245 -4.53 4.72 -4.55
C VAL A 245 -5.13 5.73 -3.58
N THR A 246 -5.45 5.32 -2.36
CA THR A 246 -6.10 6.18 -1.37
C THR A 246 -5.10 7.19 -0.82
N CYS A 247 -5.59 8.40 -0.53
CA CYS A 247 -4.84 9.40 0.22
C CYS A 247 -4.58 8.86 1.64
N ARG A 248 -3.42 9.16 2.25
CA ARG A 248 -3.03 8.63 3.58
C ARG A 248 -4.01 9.00 4.70
N HIS A 249 -4.70 10.13 4.57
CA HIS A 249 -5.72 10.61 5.52
C HIS A 249 -7.07 9.91 5.35
N PHE A 250 -7.31 9.39 4.14
CA PHE A 250 -8.46 8.54 3.83
C PHE A 250 -8.06 7.05 3.75
N ALA A 251 -6.82 6.72 4.13
CA ALA A 251 -6.29 5.37 4.23
C ALA A 251 -6.29 4.95 5.71
N PRO A 252 -6.58 3.68 6.03
CA PRO A 252 -6.40 3.17 7.38
C PRO A 252 -4.92 3.34 7.82
N PRO A 253 -4.64 3.73 9.08
CA PRO A 253 -3.32 4.18 9.51
C PRO A 253 -2.25 3.07 9.43
N ALA A 254 -1.12 3.38 8.78
CA ALA A 254 0.05 2.52 8.69
C ALA A 254 1.04 2.75 9.86
N PRO A 255 1.79 1.72 10.32
CA PRO A 255 2.70 1.83 11.46
C PRO A 255 4.00 2.59 11.11
N ALA A 256 4.45 3.42 12.04
CA ALA A 256 5.61 4.32 11.90
C ALA A 256 6.97 3.60 11.96
N ALA A 257 7.89 3.97 11.06
CA ALA A 257 9.27 3.52 11.05
C ALA A 257 10.14 4.28 12.06
N GLY A 258 10.96 3.55 12.84
CA GLY A 258 11.99 4.08 13.75
C GLY A 258 13.39 4.13 13.12
N PRO A 259 14.37 4.78 13.79
CA PRO A 259 15.52 5.43 13.14
C PRO A 259 16.71 4.49 12.87
N ALA A 260 17.49 4.85 11.84
CA ALA A 260 18.74 4.19 11.46
C ALA A 260 19.89 4.48 12.45
N ALA A 261 20.62 3.45 12.85
CA ALA A 261 21.96 3.50 13.47
C ALA A 261 22.66 2.11 13.34
N PRO A 262 23.96 1.94 13.65
CA PRO A 262 25.07 2.09 12.69
C PRO A 262 26.00 0.85 12.61
N GLY A 263 26.84 0.82 11.56
CA GLY A 263 28.21 0.30 11.64
C GLY A 263 28.46 -1.23 11.68
N GLY A 264 29.05 -1.73 10.58
CA GLY A 264 30.23 -2.60 10.64
C GLY A 264 30.02 -4.12 10.67
N ALA A 265 30.16 -4.77 9.51
CA ALA A 265 31.25 -5.72 9.23
C ALA A 265 31.00 -6.43 7.89
N VAL A 266 31.96 -6.29 6.97
CA VAL A 266 32.02 -7.01 5.70
C VAL A 266 32.58 -8.42 5.96
N PRO A 267 31.95 -9.52 5.52
CA PRO A 267 32.66 -10.77 5.32
C PRO A 267 33.18 -10.90 3.87
N PRO A 268 34.33 -11.57 3.68
CA PRO A 268 35.21 -11.48 2.50
C PRO A 268 34.76 -12.37 1.32
N PRO A 269 35.42 -12.28 0.14
CA PRO A 269 34.94 -12.93 -1.08
C PRO A 269 35.25 -14.44 -1.15
N ALA A 270 34.48 -15.08 -2.04
CA ALA A 270 34.34 -16.49 -2.43
C ALA A 270 35.58 -17.40 -2.45
N PRO A 271 35.31 -18.72 -2.57
CA PRO A 271 35.96 -19.51 -3.62
C PRO A 271 34.97 -20.32 -4.50
N LEU A 272 35.36 -20.52 -5.76
CA LEU A 272 34.81 -21.46 -6.76
C LEU A 272 35.77 -22.68 -6.88
N PRO A 273 35.50 -23.72 -7.71
CA PRO A 273 34.26 -24.45 -8.03
C PRO A 273 34.47 -26.00 -7.90
N GLY A 274 33.38 -26.79 -7.93
CA GLY A 274 33.49 -28.25 -8.09
C GLY A 274 32.14 -28.98 -8.15
N ASP A 275 31.72 -29.32 -9.36
CA ASP A 275 30.74 -30.32 -9.85
C ASP A 275 29.58 -30.78 -8.94
N ALA A 276 28.36 -30.36 -9.28
CA ALA A 276 27.08 -30.99 -8.91
C ALA A 276 25.98 -30.67 -9.98
N PRO A 277 24.97 -31.55 -10.19
CA PRO A 277 24.12 -31.69 -11.39
C PRO A 277 23.12 -30.52 -11.59
N PRO A 278 22.42 -30.39 -12.74
CA PRO A 278 21.80 -29.12 -13.14
C PRO A 278 20.79 -28.64 -12.11
N ALA A 279 21.10 -27.50 -11.51
CA ALA A 279 20.28 -26.85 -10.52
C ALA A 279 18.89 -26.53 -11.12
N GLU A 280 17.84 -26.94 -10.41
CA GLU A 280 16.60 -26.17 -10.40
C GLU A 280 16.99 -24.70 -10.22
N GLY A 281 16.47 -23.82 -11.08
CA GLY A 281 16.82 -22.40 -11.06
C GLY A 281 16.76 -21.85 -9.64
N PRO A 282 17.64 -20.91 -9.27
CA PRO A 282 17.72 -20.41 -7.90
C PRO A 282 16.32 -20.05 -7.39
N PRO A 283 15.92 -20.47 -6.17
CA PRO A 283 14.60 -20.15 -5.65
C PRO A 283 14.43 -18.64 -5.74
N ALA A 284 13.34 -18.23 -6.39
CA ALA A 284 12.96 -16.82 -6.43
C ALA A 284 13.05 -16.27 -5.01
N ALA A 285 13.81 -15.19 -4.83
CA ALA A 285 14.06 -14.61 -3.51
C ALA A 285 12.73 -14.44 -2.77
N ALA A 286 12.57 -15.17 -1.67
CA ALA A 286 11.34 -15.14 -0.88
C ALA A 286 11.08 -13.72 -0.39
N VAL A 287 9.81 -13.31 -0.39
CA VAL A 287 9.42 -11.98 0.10
C VAL A 287 9.80 -11.84 1.56
N VAL A 288 10.64 -10.84 1.86
CA VAL A 288 10.89 -10.38 3.22
C VAL A 288 9.73 -9.48 3.61
N LEU A 289 8.92 -9.92 4.57
CA LEU A 289 7.83 -9.12 5.11
C LEU A 289 8.39 -8.01 6.02
N PRO A 290 7.79 -6.82 6.04
CA PRO A 290 8.24 -5.73 6.92
C PRO A 290 8.22 -6.18 8.38
N PRO A 291 9.18 -5.78 9.23
CA PRO A 291 9.16 -6.16 10.65
C PRO A 291 7.96 -5.56 11.39
N ILE A 292 7.47 -6.24 12.43
CA ILE A 292 6.38 -5.75 13.27
C ILE A 292 6.98 -5.06 14.51
N PRO A 293 6.64 -3.80 14.82
CA PRO A 293 7.23 -3.03 15.92
C PRO A 293 6.64 -3.45 17.28
N GLY A 294 6.92 -4.68 17.70
CA GLY A 294 6.46 -5.24 18.96
C GLY A 294 7.26 -6.47 19.39
N VAL A 295 6.93 -7.01 20.55
CA VAL A 295 7.49 -8.28 21.02
C VAL A 295 6.55 -9.40 20.58
N PHE A 296 7.07 -10.40 19.88
CA PHE A 296 6.28 -11.55 19.45
C PHE A 296 5.62 -12.18 20.67
N PHE A 297 4.28 -12.34 20.61
CA PHE A 297 3.54 -12.98 21.68
C PHE A 297 3.13 -14.39 21.28
N ARG A 298 2.45 -14.53 20.13
CA ARG A 298 1.97 -15.82 19.62
C ARG A 298 1.54 -15.70 18.16
N ALA A 299 1.60 -16.79 17.41
CA ALA A 299 0.94 -16.92 16.12
C ALA A 299 0.19 -18.25 16.04
N VAL A 300 -0.74 -18.34 15.09
CA VAL A 300 -1.61 -19.50 14.90
C VAL A 300 -1.67 -19.85 13.42
N ASN A 301 -1.34 -21.10 13.08
CA ASN A 301 -1.50 -21.65 11.73
C ASN A 301 -2.91 -22.23 11.58
N LEU A 302 -3.83 -21.50 10.95
CA LEU A 302 -5.23 -21.89 10.91
C LEU A 302 -5.43 -23.16 10.08
N ASN A 303 -6.20 -24.10 10.61
CA ASN A 303 -6.44 -25.41 9.99
C ASN A 303 -5.14 -26.20 9.68
N GLY A 304 -4.02 -25.85 10.32
CA GLY A 304 -2.74 -26.50 10.11
C GLY A 304 -1.99 -26.77 11.42
N PRO A 305 -0.97 -27.65 11.37
CA PRO A 305 -0.18 -28.01 12.54
C PRO A 305 0.72 -26.85 12.99
N ALA A 306 1.25 -26.97 14.21
CA ALA A 306 2.28 -26.05 14.71
C ALA A 306 3.52 -26.07 13.81
N LEU A 307 4.17 -24.91 13.65
CA LEU A 307 5.35 -24.72 12.79
C LEU A 307 6.16 -23.51 13.26
N VAL A 308 7.28 -23.21 12.59
CA VAL A 308 8.15 -22.07 12.93
C VAL A 308 8.39 -21.22 11.68
N ILE A 309 7.99 -19.95 11.71
CA ILE A 309 8.23 -18.98 10.62
C ILE A 309 9.01 -17.81 11.18
N ASP A 310 10.07 -17.39 10.48
CA ASP A 310 10.91 -16.26 10.86
C ASP A 310 11.46 -16.37 12.31
N GLY A 311 11.73 -17.60 12.77
CA GLY A 311 12.19 -17.90 14.12
C GLY A 311 11.11 -17.88 15.21
N ASN A 312 9.86 -17.57 14.87
CA ASN A 312 8.76 -17.49 15.81
C ASN A 312 7.92 -18.78 15.83
N PRO A 313 7.52 -19.29 17.01
CA PRO A 313 6.66 -20.47 17.10
C PRO A 313 5.20 -20.14 16.78
N TRP A 314 4.65 -20.86 15.81
CA TRP A 314 3.24 -20.82 15.43
C TRP A 314 2.52 -22.02 16.01
N ALA A 315 1.43 -21.77 16.73
CA ALA A 315 0.63 -22.80 17.36
C ALA A 315 -0.32 -23.48 16.36
N ASP A 316 -0.71 -24.72 16.70
CA ASP A 316 -1.70 -25.51 15.96
C ASP A 316 -3.07 -24.82 15.97
N GLY A 317 -3.62 -24.55 14.78
CA GLY A 317 -4.90 -23.86 14.62
C GLY A 317 -6.13 -24.67 15.03
N SER A 318 -5.96 -25.95 15.36
CA SER A 318 -7.00 -26.79 15.94
C SER A 318 -7.10 -26.65 17.47
N ASN A 319 -6.09 -26.07 18.13
CA ASN A 319 -6.08 -25.90 19.59
C ASN A 319 -7.13 -24.84 20.01
N LYS A 320 -8.25 -25.34 20.53
CA LYS A 320 -9.35 -24.47 20.94
C LYS A 320 -8.98 -23.57 22.12
N GLU A 321 -8.09 -23.95 23.02
CA GLU A 321 -7.75 -23.12 24.19
C GLU A 321 -7.19 -21.75 23.79
N ILE A 322 -6.52 -21.67 22.63
CA ILE A 322 -5.86 -20.45 22.13
C ILE A 322 -6.59 -19.80 20.95
N VAL A 323 -7.38 -20.55 20.17
CA VAL A 323 -8.11 -20.02 19.01
C VAL A 323 -9.45 -20.73 18.78
N THR A 324 -10.49 -19.95 18.53
CA THR A 324 -11.75 -20.44 17.94
C THR A 324 -12.06 -19.70 16.66
N ALA A 325 -12.84 -20.34 15.78
CA ALA A 325 -13.33 -19.71 14.57
C ALA A 325 -14.80 -20.05 14.36
N GLU A 326 -15.59 -19.07 13.96
CA GLU A 326 -17.02 -19.17 13.67
C GLU A 326 -17.27 -18.75 12.21
N GLY A 327 -18.16 -19.47 11.52
CA GLY A 327 -18.53 -19.17 10.14
C GLY A 327 -17.53 -19.59 9.05
N GLY A 328 -16.34 -20.07 9.42
CA GLY A 328 -15.32 -20.56 8.48
C GLY A 328 -15.42 -22.05 8.13
N LYS A 329 -15.09 -22.40 6.90
CA LYS A 329 -14.86 -23.76 6.42
C LYS A 329 -13.37 -24.00 6.18
N PRO A 330 -12.80 -25.14 6.57
CA PRO A 330 -11.39 -25.44 6.33
C PRO A 330 -11.09 -25.61 4.84
N PHE A 331 -9.90 -25.19 4.41
CA PHE A 331 -9.35 -25.48 3.09
C PHE A 331 -7.92 -26.03 3.18
N ASP A 332 -7.50 -26.75 2.13
CA ASP A 332 -6.17 -27.32 1.91
C ASP A 332 -5.77 -27.15 0.43
N ALA A 333 -4.79 -26.28 0.16
CA ALA A 333 -4.38 -25.81 -1.17
C ALA A 333 -3.07 -26.46 -1.65
N ARG A 334 -2.94 -27.79 -1.52
CA ARG A 334 -1.70 -28.59 -1.72
C ARG A 334 -0.86 -28.29 -2.97
N ASN A 335 -1.47 -27.86 -4.07
CA ASN A 335 -0.75 -27.63 -5.34
C ASN A 335 -0.97 -26.22 -5.90
N ALA A 336 -1.55 -25.33 -5.10
CA ALA A 336 -1.95 -24.03 -5.59
C ALA A 336 -0.75 -23.06 -5.67
N PRO A 337 -0.76 -22.12 -6.64
CA PRO A 337 0.33 -21.18 -6.81
C PRO A 337 0.46 -20.25 -5.60
N ILE A 338 1.69 -19.91 -5.22
CA ILE A 338 1.99 -18.93 -4.16
C ILE A 338 2.74 -17.78 -4.83
N VAL A 339 2.06 -16.64 -4.96
CA VAL A 339 2.55 -15.48 -5.69
C VAL A 339 2.48 -14.23 -4.80
N PRO A 340 3.60 -13.53 -4.59
CA PRO A 340 4.96 -13.92 -4.94
C PRO A 340 5.42 -15.20 -4.19
N PRO A 341 6.50 -15.89 -4.62
CA PRO A 341 7.01 -17.05 -3.89
C PRO A 341 7.38 -16.74 -2.43
N ALA A 342 7.15 -17.69 -1.53
CA ALA A 342 7.47 -17.61 -0.11
C ALA A 342 8.46 -18.72 0.28
N ASP A 343 9.10 -18.62 1.46
CA ASP A 343 9.90 -19.73 1.99
C ASP A 343 9.04 -20.97 2.32
N ALA A 344 9.72 -22.09 2.62
CA ALA A 344 9.09 -23.39 2.80
C ALA A 344 8.05 -23.41 3.93
N GLU A 345 8.37 -22.82 5.08
CA GLU A 345 7.48 -22.86 6.25
C GLU A 345 6.29 -21.91 6.07
N ARG A 346 6.51 -20.72 5.49
CA ARG A 346 5.41 -19.82 5.13
C ARG A 346 4.53 -20.41 4.03
N THR A 347 5.12 -21.09 3.05
CA THR A 347 4.36 -21.82 2.02
C THR A 347 3.49 -22.92 2.63
N ARG A 348 3.98 -23.63 3.65
CA ARG A 348 3.18 -24.63 4.39
C ARG A 348 1.98 -23.97 5.08
N MET A 349 2.18 -22.86 5.77
CA MET A 349 1.10 -22.10 6.42
C MET A 349 0.08 -21.58 5.40
N LEU A 350 0.53 -20.99 4.29
CA LEU A 350 -0.37 -20.42 3.26
C LEU A 350 -1.25 -21.45 2.53
N ARG A 351 -0.96 -22.74 2.69
CA ARG A 351 -1.73 -23.82 2.05
C ARG A 351 -2.90 -24.29 2.91
N THR A 352 -2.94 -23.93 4.19
CA THR A 352 -4.00 -24.33 5.10
C THR A 352 -4.68 -23.11 5.67
N GLY A 353 -6.00 -23.16 5.80
CA GLY A 353 -6.73 -22.04 6.40
C GLY A 353 -8.22 -22.26 6.51
N LEU A 354 -8.93 -21.16 6.74
CA LEU A 354 -10.38 -21.08 6.80
C LEU A 354 -10.88 -20.11 5.74
N THR A 355 -11.98 -20.45 5.07
CA THR A 355 -12.69 -19.59 4.11
C THR A 355 -14.16 -19.45 4.45
N SER A 356 -14.78 -18.33 4.13
CA SER A 356 -16.21 -18.10 4.32
C SER A 356 -16.77 -17.21 3.23
N ALA A 357 -17.91 -17.56 2.64
CA ALA A 357 -18.61 -16.77 1.63
C ALA A 357 -19.55 -15.68 2.24
N GLY A 358 -19.26 -15.24 3.46
CA GLY A 358 -20.08 -14.23 4.14
C GLY A 358 -19.43 -13.63 5.38
N SER A 359 -19.21 -14.43 6.42
CA SER A 359 -18.51 -13.97 7.62
C SER A 359 -17.70 -15.09 8.27
N LEU A 360 -16.46 -14.77 8.65
CA LEU A 360 -15.55 -15.60 9.41
C LEU A 360 -15.08 -14.79 10.62
N VAL A 361 -15.34 -15.26 11.84
CA VAL A 361 -14.85 -14.63 13.07
C VAL A 361 -13.82 -15.54 13.71
N ILE A 362 -12.58 -15.07 13.85
CA ILE A 362 -11.48 -15.76 14.52
C ILE A 362 -11.29 -15.10 15.89
N THR A 363 -11.46 -15.85 16.96
CA THR A 363 -11.27 -15.37 18.33
C THR A 363 -10.03 -16.00 18.92
N LEU A 364 -9.01 -15.17 19.14
CA LEU A 364 -7.80 -15.51 19.88
C LEU A 364 -8.12 -15.45 21.38
N ARG A 365 -7.62 -16.42 22.14
CA ARG A 365 -7.90 -16.59 23.57
C ARG A 365 -6.61 -16.65 24.37
N ASP A 366 -6.76 -16.63 25.70
CA ASP A 366 -5.63 -16.70 26.64
C ASP A 366 -4.63 -15.55 26.41
N LEU A 367 -5.14 -14.33 26.31
CA LEU A 367 -4.33 -13.12 26.21
C LEU A 367 -4.44 -12.29 27.49
N PRO A 368 -3.34 -12.09 28.25
CA PRO A 368 -3.36 -11.14 29.36
C PRO A 368 -3.83 -9.76 28.91
N ALA A 369 -4.52 -9.02 29.80
CA ALA A 369 -4.97 -7.68 29.47
C ALA A 369 -3.77 -6.80 29.08
N GLY A 370 -3.89 -6.08 27.97
CA GLY A 370 -2.76 -5.34 27.41
C GLY A 370 -2.99 -4.87 26.00
N ASP A 371 -2.01 -4.13 25.49
CA ASP A 371 -2.01 -3.56 24.15
C ASP A 371 -1.26 -4.50 23.18
N TYR A 372 -1.95 -4.82 22.09
CA TYR A 372 -1.51 -5.81 21.12
C TYR A 372 -1.55 -5.26 19.69
N LEU A 373 -0.69 -5.82 18.85
CA LEU A 373 -0.72 -5.69 17.40
C LEU A 373 -1.13 -7.05 16.80
N VAL A 374 -2.06 -7.05 15.86
CA VAL A 374 -2.58 -8.27 15.22
C VAL A 374 -2.38 -8.21 13.72
N CYS A 375 -1.85 -9.29 13.15
CA CYS A 375 -1.73 -9.48 11.70
C CYS A 375 -2.48 -10.74 11.26
N ALA A 376 -2.97 -10.76 10.02
CA ALA A 376 -3.54 -11.95 9.42
C ALA A 376 -2.87 -12.24 8.06
N TYR A 377 -2.81 -13.51 7.69
CA TYR A 377 -2.32 -13.97 6.39
C TYR A 377 -3.50 -14.45 5.57
N PHE A 378 -3.56 -14.03 4.31
CA PHE A 378 -4.57 -14.48 3.36
C PHE A 378 -3.91 -15.13 2.14
N TRP A 379 -4.66 -15.99 1.47
CA TRP A 379 -4.31 -16.56 0.16
C TRP A 379 -5.56 -16.63 -0.73
N GLU A 380 -5.39 -16.43 -2.03
CA GLU A 380 -6.44 -16.40 -3.04
C GLU A 380 -6.34 -17.59 -4.01
N ASP A 381 -7.44 -18.30 -4.22
CA ASP A 381 -7.48 -19.52 -5.05
C ASP A 381 -7.87 -19.27 -6.51
N GLY A 382 -8.52 -18.14 -6.80
CA GLY A 382 -9.09 -17.89 -8.12
C GLY A 382 -9.18 -16.41 -8.47
N MET A 383 -10.36 -15.84 -8.27
CA MET A 383 -10.66 -14.46 -8.64
C MET A 383 -10.47 -13.54 -7.44
N ALA A 384 -10.18 -12.26 -7.69
CA ALA A 384 -10.06 -11.30 -6.61
C ALA A 384 -11.38 -11.16 -5.85
N GLU A 385 -11.35 -11.50 -4.57
CA GLU A 385 -12.43 -11.33 -3.62
C GLU A 385 -12.19 -10.05 -2.81
N MET A 386 -13.29 -9.45 -2.35
CA MET A 386 -13.27 -8.24 -1.54
C MET A 386 -13.79 -8.56 -0.15
N PHE A 387 -13.02 -8.24 0.89
CA PHE A 387 -13.43 -8.47 2.27
C PHE A 387 -13.12 -7.28 3.17
N ASP A 388 -13.95 -7.12 4.18
CA ASP A 388 -13.74 -6.23 5.31
C ASP A 388 -13.07 -7.01 6.44
N VAL A 389 -12.25 -6.32 7.24
CA VAL A 389 -11.69 -6.84 8.48
C VAL A 389 -12.11 -5.94 9.63
N LYS A 390 -12.70 -6.52 10.68
CA LYS A 390 -12.99 -5.86 11.95
C LYS A 390 -12.19 -6.51 13.06
N LEU A 391 -11.56 -5.70 13.90
CA LEU A 391 -10.85 -6.14 15.10
C LEU A 391 -11.59 -5.60 16.32
N GLN A 392 -12.05 -6.49 17.20
CA GLN A 392 -12.95 -6.14 18.32
C GLN A 392 -14.15 -5.29 17.88
N GLY A 393 -14.76 -5.63 16.74
CA GLY A 393 -15.91 -4.91 16.16
C GLY A 393 -15.57 -3.60 15.44
N LYS A 394 -14.36 -3.05 15.60
CA LYS A 394 -13.90 -1.85 14.89
C LYS A 394 -13.38 -2.22 13.49
N LEU A 395 -13.87 -1.54 12.46
CA LEU A 395 -13.42 -1.73 11.08
C LEU A 395 -11.95 -1.30 10.93
N MET A 396 -11.09 -2.23 10.52
CA MET A 396 -9.65 -2.05 10.36
C MET A 396 -9.23 -2.00 8.89
N ALA A 397 -9.90 -2.78 8.06
CA ALA A 397 -9.77 -2.73 6.60
C ALA A 397 -11.17 -2.82 6.00
N SER A 398 -11.45 -2.04 4.97
CA SER A 398 -12.69 -2.19 4.20
C SER A 398 -12.39 -2.40 2.74
N ASN A 399 -13.19 -3.23 2.08
CA ASN A 399 -13.08 -3.55 0.66
C ASN A 399 -11.64 -3.94 0.30
N PHE A 400 -10.99 -4.74 1.15
CA PHE A 400 -9.64 -5.22 0.90
C PHE A 400 -9.69 -6.30 -0.19
N SER A 401 -8.88 -6.13 -1.23
CA SER A 401 -8.79 -7.09 -2.33
C SER A 401 -7.71 -8.13 -2.09
N THR A 402 -8.08 -9.41 -2.19
CA THR A 402 -7.12 -10.52 -2.19
C THR A 402 -6.19 -10.48 -3.43
N GLY A 403 -6.65 -9.90 -4.53
CA GLY A 403 -5.95 -9.85 -5.83
C GLY A 403 -6.13 -11.15 -6.63
N GLY A 404 -5.28 -11.43 -7.63
CA GLY A 404 -5.50 -12.60 -8.50
C GLY A 404 -5.09 -13.93 -7.88
N ALA A 405 -5.48 -15.04 -8.53
CA ALA A 405 -5.14 -16.41 -8.16
C ALA A 405 -3.68 -16.57 -7.73
N GLY A 406 -3.51 -17.26 -6.60
CA GLY A 406 -2.24 -17.53 -5.97
C GLY A 406 -1.69 -16.38 -5.14
N ARG A 407 -2.33 -15.20 -5.16
CA ARG A 407 -1.84 -14.07 -4.38
C ARG A 407 -2.00 -14.35 -2.89
N TRP A 408 -0.94 -14.07 -2.14
CA TRP A 408 -1.00 -14.00 -0.69
C TRP A 408 -0.44 -12.69 -0.18
N GLY A 409 -0.70 -12.42 1.09
CA GLY A 409 -0.06 -11.34 1.82
C GLY A 409 -0.32 -11.41 3.31
N ARG A 410 0.47 -10.64 4.07
CA ARG A 410 0.18 -10.33 5.46
C ARG A 410 -0.48 -8.95 5.53
N ILE A 411 -1.62 -8.88 6.21
CA ILE A 411 -2.37 -7.66 6.50
C ILE A 411 -2.32 -7.35 7.99
N GLY A 412 -2.49 -6.07 8.35
CA GLY A 412 -2.06 -5.53 9.64
C GLY A 412 -0.60 -5.02 9.57
N PRO A 413 0.04 -4.75 10.72
CA PRO A 413 -0.45 -4.91 12.08
C PRO A 413 -1.52 -3.88 12.46
N TRP A 414 -2.61 -4.33 13.08
CA TRP A 414 -3.63 -3.45 13.66
C TRP A 414 -3.51 -3.42 15.17
N SER A 415 -3.60 -2.23 15.77
CA SER A 415 -3.56 -2.08 17.22
C SER A 415 -4.92 -2.37 17.86
N THR A 416 -4.90 -3.08 18.99
CA THR A 416 -6.08 -3.34 19.81
C THR A 416 -5.69 -3.57 21.26
N LYS A 417 -6.67 -3.49 22.16
CA LYS A 417 -6.52 -3.82 23.57
C LYS A 417 -7.29 -5.11 23.87
N ALA A 418 -6.63 -6.09 24.47
CA ALA A 418 -7.33 -7.22 25.09
C ALA A 418 -7.76 -6.79 26.50
N MET A 419 -9.05 -6.87 26.80
CA MET A 419 -9.58 -6.52 28.13
C MET A 419 -10.09 -7.75 28.90
N ASP A 420 -10.57 -8.75 28.18
CA ASP A 420 -11.33 -9.89 28.70
C ASP A 420 -10.65 -11.24 28.43
N GLY A 421 -9.36 -11.24 28.13
CA GLY A 421 -8.65 -12.47 27.77
C GLY A 421 -8.68 -12.81 26.28
N THR A 422 -9.41 -12.04 25.46
CA THR A 422 -9.64 -12.38 24.05
C THR A 422 -9.39 -11.23 23.07
N ILE A 423 -9.16 -11.60 21.82
CA ILE A 423 -9.15 -10.68 20.68
C ILE A 423 -9.93 -11.34 19.53
N ALA A 424 -11.03 -10.72 19.10
CA ALA A 424 -11.80 -11.17 17.94
C ALA A 424 -11.40 -10.43 16.66
N VAL A 425 -11.10 -11.18 15.60
CA VAL A 425 -10.84 -10.72 14.23
C VAL A 425 -11.94 -11.26 13.33
N ALA A 426 -12.82 -10.38 12.84
CA ALA A 426 -13.90 -10.74 11.93
C ALA A 426 -13.56 -10.34 10.50
N PHE A 427 -13.71 -11.28 9.59
CA PHE A 427 -13.64 -11.11 8.15
C PHE A 427 -15.06 -11.20 7.60
N SER A 428 -15.47 -10.30 6.72
CA SER A 428 -16.80 -10.34 6.11
C SER A 428 -16.78 -9.85 4.68
N GLY A 429 -17.67 -10.39 3.84
CA GLY A 429 -17.68 -10.11 2.40
C GLY A 429 -17.38 -11.37 1.60
N GLY A 430 -16.59 -11.22 0.54
CA GLY A 430 -16.17 -12.27 -0.38
C GLY A 430 -15.43 -13.44 0.28
N ALA A 431 -15.14 -14.47 -0.52
CA ALA A 431 -14.66 -15.77 -0.04
C ALA A 431 -13.16 -15.79 0.35
N VAL A 432 -12.75 -14.96 1.30
CA VAL A 432 -11.34 -14.84 1.71
C VAL A 432 -10.82 -16.13 2.36
N GLY A 433 -9.68 -16.64 1.86
CA GLY A 433 -8.91 -17.70 2.50
C GLY A 433 -7.94 -17.14 3.54
N VAL A 434 -8.27 -17.25 4.83
CA VAL A 434 -7.40 -16.81 5.94
C VAL A 434 -6.57 -17.99 6.43
N CYS A 435 -5.25 -17.87 6.33
CA CYS A 435 -4.30 -18.96 6.59
C CYS A 435 -3.69 -18.90 8.00
N GLY A 436 -3.54 -17.69 8.55
CA GLY A 436 -2.75 -17.51 9.76
C GLY A 436 -3.00 -16.19 10.46
N VAL A 437 -2.75 -16.14 11.76
CA VAL A 437 -2.86 -14.91 12.57
C VAL A 437 -1.65 -14.78 13.49
N GLU A 438 -1.03 -13.60 13.53
CA GLU A 438 0.03 -13.24 14.46
C GLU A 438 -0.46 -12.22 15.49
N VAL A 439 0.05 -12.33 16.71
CA VAL A 439 -0.20 -11.43 17.83
C VAL A 439 1.12 -11.01 18.45
N TRP A 440 1.27 -9.71 18.64
CA TRP A 440 2.47 -9.09 19.20
C TRP A 440 2.07 -8.14 20.33
N ARG A 441 2.89 -7.98 21.36
CA ARG A 441 2.71 -6.96 22.39
C ARG A 441 3.35 -5.64 21.94
N THR A 442 2.68 -4.52 22.19
CA THR A 442 3.29 -3.20 21.97
C THR A 442 4.43 -3.00 22.98
N ALA A 443 5.56 -2.43 22.54
CA ALA A 443 6.66 -2.10 23.45
C ALA A 443 6.19 -1.09 24.51
N PRO A 444 6.61 -1.21 25.78
CA PRO A 444 6.30 -0.20 26.80
C PRO A 444 6.93 1.14 26.41
N HIS A 445 6.12 2.21 26.40
CA HIS A 445 6.59 3.57 26.24
C HIS A 445 7.30 4.01 27.53
N ALA A 446 8.53 4.52 27.43
CA ALA A 446 9.10 5.31 28.53
C ALA A 446 8.23 6.57 28.73
N PRO A 447 7.88 6.95 29.97
CA PRO A 447 7.00 8.10 30.19
C PRO A 447 7.68 9.40 29.74
N ALA A 448 7.01 10.14 28.86
CA ALA A 448 7.34 11.52 28.54
C ALA A 448 6.97 12.41 29.73
N ASN A 449 7.94 12.71 30.59
CA ASN A 449 7.98 13.87 31.47
C ASN A 449 9.40 14.05 32.04
N ALA A 450 10.20 14.85 31.35
CA ALA A 450 11.26 15.63 31.97
C ALA A 450 11.13 17.05 31.40
N PRO A 451 10.95 18.10 32.23
CA PRO A 451 10.79 19.46 31.74
C PRO A 451 12.07 19.97 31.08
N ASP A 452 11.89 20.69 29.97
CA ASP A 452 12.94 21.33 29.18
C ASP A 452 13.91 22.13 30.06
N ALA A 453 15.20 21.83 29.94
CA ALA A 453 16.28 22.69 30.42
C ALA A 453 16.66 23.69 29.32
N ASP A 454 16.45 24.96 29.64
CA ASP A 454 16.86 26.16 28.91
C ASP A 454 18.39 26.22 28.67
N PRO A 455 18.89 26.54 27.46
CA PRO A 455 20.33 26.67 27.22
C PRO A 455 20.78 28.12 27.42
N GLY A 456 21.52 28.38 28.51
CA GLY A 456 22.21 29.66 28.67
C GLY A 456 23.18 29.73 29.85
N GLY A 457 24.48 29.88 29.54
CA GLY A 457 25.40 30.65 30.39
C GLY A 457 26.52 29.90 31.13
N ALA A 458 27.65 29.73 30.45
CA ALA A 458 29.05 29.75 30.91
C ALA A 458 29.42 29.55 32.40
N ALA A 459 30.29 28.56 32.67
CA ALA A 459 31.43 28.69 33.59
C ALA A 459 32.52 27.64 33.30
N GLU A 460 33.75 28.11 33.13
CA GLU A 460 35.03 27.35 33.01
C GLU A 460 35.58 26.95 34.41
N PRO A 461 36.70 26.20 34.55
CA PRO A 461 36.77 24.96 35.32
C PRO A 461 37.39 25.09 36.73
N LYS A 462 37.17 24.08 37.57
CA LYS A 462 37.73 23.93 38.93
C LYS A 462 38.87 22.89 38.92
N PRO A 463 40.00 23.12 39.62
CA PRO A 463 41.12 22.18 39.65
C PRO A 463 40.97 21.11 40.75
N GLU A 464 41.70 20.03 40.48
CA GLU A 464 41.87 18.74 41.14
C GLU A 464 42.75 18.83 42.42
N GLU A 465 42.42 18.07 43.48
CA GLU A 465 43.39 17.68 44.51
C GLU A 465 43.02 16.34 45.19
N ALA A 466 44.06 15.59 45.54
CA ALA A 466 44.15 14.13 45.67
C ALA A 466 43.87 13.59 47.11
N PRO A 467 43.94 12.25 47.36
CA PRO A 467 43.30 11.59 48.52
C PRO A 467 44.24 11.43 49.73
N THR A 468 43.65 11.18 50.91
CA THR A 468 44.37 10.81 52.15
C THR A 468 43.90 9.47 52.72
N PRO A 469 44.83 8.59 53.16
CA PRO A 469 44.52 7.43 54.01
C PRO A 469 45.11 7.58 55.42
N GLY A 470 44.50 6.91 56.41
CA GLY A 470 45.21 6.50 57.64
C GLY A 470 44.45 6.70 58.95
N GLU A 471 43.91 5.59 59.46
CA GLU A 471 43.37 5.40 60.80
C GLU A 471 44.49 4.92 61.75
N ALA A 472 44.66 5.54 62.94
CA ALA A 472 45.18 4.91 64.16
C ALA A 472 45.13 5.85 65.39
N THR A 473 44.22 5.51 66.30
CA THR A 473 44.39 5.38 67.77
C THR A 473 44.62 6.61 68.68
N ALA A 474 43.79 6.65 69.72
CA ALA A 474 43.68 7.62 70.82
C ALA A 474 44.93 7.74 71.73
N PRO A 475 44.98 8.79 72.58
CA PRO A 475 44.76 8.55 74.01
C PRO A 475 43.91 9.62 74.73
N ALA A 476 43.76 9.41 76.04
CA ALA A 476 42.72 9.89 76.94
C ALA A 476 43.05 11.17 77.73
N ALA A 477 41.95 11.79 78.22
CA ALA A 477 41.73 12.47 79.51
C ALA A 477 42.66 13.62 79.99
N ALA A 478 42.11 14.83 80.13
CA ALA A 478 41.68 15.45 81.41
C ALA A 478 41.29 16.94 81.20
N PRO A 479 40.41 17.53 82.05
CA PRO A 479 39.89 18.90 81.95
C PRO A 479 40.48 19.86 82.99
N GLU A 480 40.37 21.19 82.79
CA GLU A 480 40.41 22.27 83.82
C GLU A 480 40.25 23.63 83.07
N SER A 481 39.13 24.35 83.18
CA SER A 481 38.80 25.42 84.15
C SER A 481 39.85 26.53 84.26
N ASP A 482 39.51 27.77 83.88
CA ASP A 482 39.06 28.84 84.81
C ASP A 482 39.21 30.26 84.19
N ASP A 483 38.39 31.17 84.74
CA ASP A 483 38.49 32.64 84.81
C ASP A 483 38.20 33.56 83.60
N THR A 484 36.98 34.11 83.64
CA THR A 484 36.60 35.52 83.37
C THR A 484 37.30 36.53 84.32
N PRO A 485 37.10 37.88 84.26
CA PRO A 485 37.16 38.81 83.12
C PRO A 485 37.81 40.21 83.46
N LYS A 486 37.99 41.04 82.42
CA LYS A 486 37.80 42.53 82.39
C LYS A 486 38.92 43.46 82.95
N PRO A 487 38.80 44.80 82.79
CA PRO A 487 39.41 45.62 81.73
C PRO A 487 40.35 46.72 82.27
N ASP A 488 40.98 47.47 81.37
CA ASP A 488 41.30 48.92 81.44
C ASP A 488 42.32 49.17 80.31
N GLY A 489 42.27 50.20 79.49
CA GLY A 489 41.82 51.58 79.70
C GLY A 489 42.94 52.46 79.13
N GLY A 490 42.58 53.45 78.30
CA GLY A 490 43.45 54.61 78.05
C GLY A 490 44.39 54.58 76.84
N SER A 491 43.93 55.21 75.77
CA SER A 491 44.71 55.89 74.71
C SER A 491 45.69 56.95 75.27
N PRO A 492 46.31 57.81 74.44
CA PRO A 492 47.22 57.58 73.31
C PRO A 492 48.54 58.36 73.49
N LYS A 493 49.52 58.14 72.62
CA LYS A 493 50.47 59.17 72.17
C LYS A 493 50.88 58.91 70.75
#